data_AF-A0A1G0WBF4-F1
#
_entry.id   AF-A0A1G0WBF4-F1
#
_cell.length_a   1.000
_cell.length_b   1.000
_cell.length_c   1.000
_cell.angle_alpha   90.00
_cell.angle_beta   90.00
_cell.angle_gamma   90.00
#
_symmetry.space_group_name_H-M   'P 1'
#
loop_
_entity.id
_entity.type
_entity.pdbx_description
1 polymer ?
#
loop_
_entity_poly.entity_id
_entity_poly.type
_entity_poly.pdbx_seq_one_letter_code
_entity_poly.pdbx_strand_id
1 'polypeptide(L)'
;MRSEPILVEEPHASFLIQSMGLSKKEIIIQPGKPRIGNIIKKMVDKNLINFNFVLVDENTNKNSHSVFNRFTTIKYYNNYGIIIQKYSNIFLILFENKLSQWLLKTARDCNINLINIGLLNNVKGLDKDLKGIVLNPRFKNLLEEMIAKKCKAYVFLCELLKNRNDIENFIKIH
;
A
#
# COMPACT_ATOMS: atom_id res chain seq x y z
N MET A 1 15.03 -14.26 11.40
CA MET A 1 13.63 -14.66 11.13
C MET A 1 13.30 -14.27 9.70
N ARG A 2 12.66 -15.14 8.93
CA ARG A 2 12.17 -14.78 7.58
C ARG A 2 11.01 -13.82 7.76
N SER A 3 11.09 -12.64 7.18
CA SER A 3 9.99 -11.69 7.20
C SER A 3 8.80 -12.27 6.44
N GLU A 4 7.60 -12.17 7.00
CA GLU A 4 6.40 -12.59 6.30
C GLU A 4 6.20 -11.72 5.03
N PRO A 5 5.76 -12.33 3.92
CA PRO A 5 5.47 -11.60 2.69
C PRO A 5 4.26 -10.68 2.87
N ILE A 6 4.19 -9.65 2.02
CA ILE A 6 3.09 -8.69 1.95
C ILE A 6 2.22 -9.04 0.74
N LEU A 7 0.92 -9.17 0.96
CA LEU A 7 -0.05 -9.32 -0.12
C LEU A 7 -0.44 -7.94 -0.66
N VAL A 8 -0.29 -7.69 -1.95
CA VAL A 8 -0.64 -6.39 -2.57
C VAL A 8 -1.67 -6.56 -3.67
N GLU A 9 -2.59 -5.60 -3.78
CA GLU A 9 -3.62 -5.64 -4.82
C GLU A 9 -3.04 -5.42 -6.22
N GLU A 10 -2.22 -4.39 -6.41
CA GLU A 10 -1.85 -3.96 -7.76
C GLU A 10 -0.33 -4.06 -8.00
N PRO A 11 0.11 -4.37 -9.24
CA PRO A 11 1.53 -4.47 -9.56
C PRO A 11 2.33 -3.22 -9.24
N HIS A 12 1.76 -2.03 -9.42
CA HIS A 12 2.46 -0.77 -9.15
C HIS A 12 2.69 -0.51 -7.64
N ALA A 13 1.84 -1.05 -6.76
CA ALA A 13 2.11 -1.07 -5.33
C ALA A 13 3.38 -1.89 -5.00
N SER A 14 3.67 -2.95 -5.77
CA SER A 14 4.90 -3.73 -5.58
C SER A 14 6.18 -2.93 -5.86
N PHE A 15 6.15 -2.00 -6.82
CA PHE A 15 7.28 -1.12 -7.12
C PHE A 15 7.49 -0.09 -6.02
N LEU A 16 6.40 0.48 -5.50
CA LEU A 16 6.42 1.35 -4.33
C LEU A 16 7.08 0.62 -3.15
N ILE A 17 6.61 -0.57 -2.80
CA ILE A 17 7.15 -1.35 -1.67
C ILE A 17 8.62 -1.75 -1.90
N GLN A 18 9.00 -2.12 -3.13
CA GLN A 18 10.40 -2.40 -3.45
C GLN A 18 11.32 -1.20 -3.23
N SER A 19 10.86 0.02 -3.56
CA SER A 19 11.64 1.24 -3.29
C SER A 19 11.89 1.47 -1.79
N MET A 20 11.06 0.89 -0.92
CA MET A 20 11.18 1.00 0.54
C MET A 20 12.18 -0.02 1.13
N GLY A 21 12.81 -0.84 0.28
CA GLY A 21 13.85 -1.80 0.65
C GLY A 21 13.39 -3.24 0.81
N LEU A 22 12.12 -3.56 0.49
CA LEU A 22 11.64 -4.94 0.50
C LEU A 22 11.99 -5.66 -0.80
N SER A 23 12.40 -6.92 -0.68
CA SER A 23 12.74 -7.75 -1.84
C SER A 23 11.48 -8.24 -2.57
N LYS A 24 11.61 -8.54 -3.87
CA LYS A 24 10.51 -9.13 -4.66
C LYS A 24 9.95 -10.44 -4.05
N LYS A 25 10.78 -11.20 -3.32
CA LYS A 25 10.36 -12.45 -2.67
C LYS A 25 9.47 -12.23 -1.45
N GLU A 26 9.47 -11.01 -0.90
CA GLU A 26 8.62 -10.59 0.22
C GLU A 26 7.28 -9.98 -0.26
N ILE A 27 6.97 -10.01 -1.56
CA ILE A 27 5.76 -9.39 -2.10
C ILE A 27 4.98 -10.41 -2.92
N ILE A 28 3.73 -10.63 -2.55
CA ILE A 28 2.77 -11.45 -3.28
C ILE A 28 1.79 -10.51 -3.96
N ILE A 29 1.81 -10.45 -5.29
CA ILE A 29 0.90 -9.62 -6.06
C ILE A 29 -0.35 -10.42 -6.38
N GLN A 30 -1.52 -9.95 -5.95
CA GLN A 30 -2.79 -10.57 -6.27
C GLN A 30 -3.80 -9.53 -6.80
N PRO A 31 -3.92 -9.42 -8.14
CA PRO A 31 -4.83 -8.46 -8.78
C PRO A 31 -6.29 -8.63 -8.34
N GLY A 32 -6.84 -7.56 -7.77
CA GLY A 32 -8.25 -7.38 -7.46
C GLY A 32 -8.68 -7.88 -6.08
N LYS A 33 -9.44 -7.04 -5.38
CA LYS A 33 -10.10 -7.34 -4.09
C LYS A 33 -10.79 -8.72 -4.00
N PRO A 34 -11.53 -9.23 -5.01
CA PRO A 34 -12.14 -10.57 -4.92
C PRO A 34 -11.12 -11.70 -4.71
N ARG A 35 -9.96 -11.63 -5.37
CA ARG A 35 -8.92 -12.66 -5.24
C ARG A 35 -8.20 -12.54 -3.91
N ILE A 36 -7.85 -11.32 -3.49
CA ILE A 36 -7.30 -11.05 -2.15
C ILE A 36 -8.25 -11.56 -1.06
N GLY A 37 -9.54 -11.23 -1.17
CA GLY A 37 -10.53 -11.64 -0.19
C GLY A 37 -10.68 -13.16 -0.07
N ASN A 38 -10.61 -13.88 -1.21
CA ASN A 38 -10.58 -15.34 -1.22
C ASN A 38 -9.33 -15.91 -0.55
N ILE A 39 -8.17 -15.29 -0.75
CA ILE A 39 -6.92 -15.70 -0.08
C ILE A 39 -7.06 -15.47 1.43
N ILE A 40 -7.44 -14.26 1.86
CA ILE A 40 -7.64 -13.93 3.28
C ILE A 40 -8.60 -14.92 3.94
N LYS A 41 -9.75 -15.17 3.31
CA LYS A 41 -10.74 -16.12 3.82
C LYS A 41 -10.14 -17.52 3.98
N LYS A 42 -9.46 -18.04 2.95
CA LYS A 42 -8.81 -19.36 3.00
C LYS A 42 -7.74 -19.43 4.09
N MET A 43 -6.94 -18.37 4.28
CA MET A 43 -5.88 -18.34 5.30
C MET A 43 -6.48 -18.39 6.71
N VAL A 44 -7.51 -17.57 6.96
CA VAL A 44 -8.17 -17.52 8.26
C VAL A 44 -8.93 -18.82 8.55
N ASP A 45 -9.72 -19.32 7.59
CA ASP A 45 -10.55 -20.52 7.77
C ASP A 45 -9.70 -21.79 7.96
N LYS A 46 -8.51 -21.85 7.34
CA LYS A 46 -7.62 -23.03 7.41
C LYS A 46 -6.47 -22.88 8.40
N ASN A 47 -6.38 -21.76 9.12
CA ASN A 47 -5.26 -21.41 9.99
C ASN A 47 -3.88 -21.53 9.29
N LEU A 48 -3.83 -21.19 8.00
CA LEU A 48 -2.61 -21.19 7.20
C LEU A 48 -2.07 -19.75 7.17
N ILE A 49 -1.33 -19.33 8.18
CA ILE A 49 -0.80 -17.96 8.22
C ILE A 49 0.57 -17.94 7.52
N ASN A 50 0.56 -17.49 6.27
CA ASN A 50 1.80 -17.24 5.50
C ASN A 50 2.02 -15.75 5.20
N PHE A 51 1.13 -14.87 5.66
CA PHE A 51 1.28 -13.42 5.64
C PHE A 51 0.37 -12.79 6.71
N ASN A 52 0.81 -11.67 7.25
CA ASN A 52 0.06 -10.84 8.19
C ASN A 52 -0.28 -9.45 7.63
N PHE A 53 0.27 -9.07 6.48
CA PHE A 53 0.09 -7.74 5.90
C PHE A 53 -0.55 -7.80 4.52
N VAL A 54 -1.57 -6.97 4.35
CA VAL A 54 -2.26 -6.79 3.07
C VAL A 54 -2.33 -5.30 2.77
N LEU A 55 -1.90 -4.89 1.59
CA LEU A 55 -1.94 -3.50 1.13
C LEU A 55 -2.90 -3.40 -0.06
N VAL A 56 -3.98 -2.64 0.11
CA VAL A 56 -5.02 -2.45 -0.91
C VAL A 56 -5.48 -1.00 -0.93
N ASP A 57 -6.11 -0.58 -2.02
CA ASP A 57 -6.81 0.70 -2.05
C ASP A 57 -8.02 0.66 -1.12
N GLU A 58 -8.34 1.79 -0.47
CA GLU A 58 -9.60 1.93 0.26
C GLU A 58 -10.79 1.57 -0.65
N ASN A 59 -11.87 1.14 -0.01
CA ASN A 59 -13.01 0.54 -0.66
C ASN A 59 -13.81 1.56 -1.50
N THR A 60 -13.30 1.89 -2.68
CA THR A 60 -13.91 2.87 -3.60
C THR A 60 -15.11 2.33 -4.36
N ASN A 61 -15.41 1.02 -4.28
CA ASN A 61 -16.56 0.38 -4.92
C ASN A 61 -17.35 -0.52 -3.94
N LYS A 62 -18.69 -0.47 -4.03
CA LYS A 62 -19.63 -1.24 -3.18
C LYS A 62 -19.59 -2.78 -3.34
N ASN A 63 -18.73 -3.33 -4.22
CA ASN A 63 -18.67 -4.76 -4.56
C ASN A 63 -17.39 -5.45 -4.05
N SER A 64 -16.90 -5.07 -2.87
CA SER A 64 -15.80 -5.79 -2.22
C SER A 64 -16.20 -7.17 -1.74
N HIS A 65 -15.26 -8.10 -1.73
CA HIS A 65 -15.44 -9.42 -1.12
C HIS A 65 -15.88 -9.29 0.35
N SER A 66 -16.86 -10.09 0.79
CA SER A 66 -17.49 -9.96 2.12
C SER A 66 -16.53 -10.06 3.30
N VAL A 67 -15.37 -10.69 3.12
CA VAL A 67 -14.32 -10.77 4.15
C VAL A 67 -13.81 -9.39 4.59
N PHE A 68 -13.81 -8.38 3.71
CA PHE A 68 -13.38 -7.03 4.06
C PHE A 68 -14.29 -6.39 5.10
N ASN A 69 -15.56 -6.80 5.18
CA ASN A 69 -16.51 -6.34 6.20
C ASN A 69 -16.19 -6.86 7.60
N ARG A 70 -15.26 -7.82 7.73
CA ARG A 70 -14.81 -8.36 9.02
C ARG A 70 -13.65 -7.57 9.62
N PHE A 71 -13.03 -6.69 8.84
CA PHE A 71 -11.95 -5.84 9.31
C PHE A 71 -12.52 -4.68 10.14
N THR A 72 -11.83 -4.36 11.22
CA THR A 72 -12.14 -3.23 12.08
C THR A 72 -11.02 -2.21 12.01
N THR A 73 -11.34 -0.93 11.83
CA THR A 73 -10.35 0.13 11.85
C THR A 73 -9.72 0.22 13.23
N ILE A 74 -8.40 0.07 13.30
CA ILE A 74 -7.64 0.17 14.56
C ILE A 74 -6.95 1.53 14.71
N LYS A 75 -6.55 2.15 13.60
CA LYS A 75 -5.90 3.46 13.60
C LYS A 75 -6.08 4.15 12.25
N TYR A 76 -6.29 5.46 12.30
CA TYR A 76 -6.31 6.30 11.11
C TYR A 76 -5.21 7.37 11.21
N TYR A 77 -4.32 7.40 10.23
CA TYR A 77 -3.24 8.37 10.15
C TYR A 77 -3.52 9.38 9.03
N ASN A 78 -4.41 10.35 9.31
CA ASN A 78 -4.91 11.31 8.31
C ASN A 78 -3.78 12.09 7.62
N ASN A 79 -2.75 12.46 8.39
CA ASN A 79 -1.58 13.20 7.91
C ASN A 79 -0.74 12.41 6.91
N TYR A 80 -0.90 11.08 6.89
CA TYR A 80 -0.21 10.19 5.97
C TYR A 80 -1.16 9.55 4.95
N GLY A 81 -2.47 9.76 5.05
CA GLY A 81 -3.47 9.13 4.17
C GLY A 81 -3.46 7.60 4.25
N ILE A 82 -3.24 7.05 5.45
CA ILE A 82 -3.18 5.60 5.68
C ILE A 82 -4.19 5.20 6.75
N ILE A 83 -5.01 4.20 6.45
CA ILE A 83 -5.92 3.56 7.40
C ILE A 83 -5.38 2.17 7.69
N ILE A 84 -5.33 1.79 8.97
CA ILE A 84 -5.00 0.44 9.37
C ILE A 84 -6.24 -0.22 9.94
N GLN A 85 -6.58 -1.38 9.39
CA GLN A 85 -7.64 -2.24 9.89
C GLN A 85 -7.10 -3.62 10.28
N LYS A 86 -7.78 -4.31 11.18
CA LYS A 86 -7.40 -5.65 11.65
C LYS A 86 -8.57 -6.63 11.59
N TYR A 87 -8.27 -7.85 11.17
CA TYR A 87 -9.14 -9.03 11.29
C TYR A 87 -8.26 -10.25 11.58
N SER A 88 -8.50 -10.91 12.72
CA SER A 88 -7.58 -11.94 13.23
C SER A 88 -6.16 -11.38 13.34
N ASN A 89 -5.13 -12.11 12.90
CA ASN A 89 -3.73 -11.66 12.87
C ASN A 89 -3.35 -10.90 11.58
N ILE A 90 -4.33 -10.55 10.75
CA ILE A 90 -4.10 -9.87 9.47
C ILE A 90 -4.35 -8.37 9.64
N PHE A 91 -3.37 -7.58 9.25
CA PHE A 91 -3.41 -6.13 9.13
C PHE A 91 -3.64 -5.73 7.68
N LEU A 92 -4.68 -4.94 7.48
CA LEU A 92 -5.02 -4.34 6.21
C LEU A 92 -4.58 -2.89 6.22
N ILE A 93 -3.64 -2.55 5.35
CA ILE A 93 -3.13 -1.20 5.14
C ILE A 93 -3.87 -0.63 3.92
N LEU A 94 -4.68 0.39 4.15
CA LEU A 94 -5.44 1.06 3.11
C LEU A 94 -4.81 2.41 2.79
N PHE A 95 -4.62 2.67 1.50
CA PHE A 95 -4.43 4.04 1.03
C PHE A 95 -5.77 4.76 1.03
N GLU A 96 -5.83 5.91 1.69
CA GLU A 96 -6.99 6.80 1.66
C GLU A 96 -7.41 7.03 0.20
N ASN A 97 -8.64 6.60 -0.13
CA ASN A 97 -9.15 6.38 -1.47
C ASN A 97 -8.38 5.32 -2.28
N LYS A 98 -7.24 5.68 -2.88
CA LYS A 98 -6.47 4.81 -3.77
C LYS A 98 -5.02 5.25 -3.90
N LEU A 99 -4.15 4.35 -4.34
CA LEU A 99 -2.72 4.58 -4.47
C LEU A 99 -2.38 5.80 -5.34
N SER A 100 -3.06 6.01 -6.48
CA SER A 100 -2.80 7.20 -7.31
C SER A 100 -3.15 8.51 -6.59
N GLN A 101 -4.23 8.54 -5.81
CA GLN A 101 -4.59 9.72 -5.03
C GLN A 101 -3.63 9.96 -3.88
N TRP A 102 -3.23 8.88 -3.19
CA TRP A 102 -2.23 8.93 -2.15
C TRP A 102 -0.87 9.45 -2.67
N LEU A 103 -0.43 8.97 -3.84
CA LEU A 103 0.78 9.45 -4.52
C LEU A 103 0.69 10.93 -4.89
N LEU A 104 -0.46 11.38 -5.41
CA LEU A 104 -0.69 12.79 -5.74
C LEU A 104 -0.65 13.69 -4.51
N LYS A 105 -1.34 13.30 -3.44
CA LYS A 105 -1.34 14.02 -2.15
C LYS A 105 0.08 14.11 -1.60
N THR A 106 0.77 12.96 -1.50
CA THR A 106 2.15 12.89 -1.02
C THR A 106 3.10 13.73 -1.86
N ALA A 107 3.00 13.69 -3.19
CA ALA A 107 3.81 14.51 -4.08
C ALA A 107 3.58 16.02 -3.86
N ARG A 108 2.33 16.43 -3.70
CA ARG A 108 1.96 17.84 -3.41
C ARG A 108 2.51 18.29 -2.07
N ASP A 109 2.32 17.50 -1.02
CA ASP A 109 2.79 17.81 0.34
C ASP A 109 4.32 17.94 0.40
N CYS A 110 5.04 17.29 -0.52
CA CYS A 110 6.49 17.37 -0.66
C CYS A 110 7.01 18.39 -1.68
N ASN A 111 6.12 19.18 -2.28
CA ASN A 111 6.48 20.07 -3.38
C ASN A 111 7.22 19.35 -4.52
N ILE A 112 6.71 18.18 -4.93
CA ILE A 112 7.17 17.44 -6.11
C ILE A 112 6.28 17.83 -7.30
N ASN A 113 6.90 18.35 -8.35
CA ASN A 113 6.19 18.66 -9.58
C ASN A 113 6.16 17.42 -10.50
N LEU A 114 4.99 16.77 -10.55
CA LEU A 114 4.79 15.56 -11.36
C LEU A 114 5.02 15.78 -12.87
N ILE A 115 4.74 16.97 -13.38
CA ILE A 115 4.92 17.29 -14.81
C ILE A 115 6.42 17.26 -15.15
N ASN A 116 7.28 17.78 -14.26
CA ASN A 116 8.73 17.82 -14.48
C ASN A 116 9.35 16.41 -14.58
N ILE A 117 8.74 15.41 -13.96
CA ILE A 117 9.15 14.01 -14.03
C ILE A 117 8.34 13.20 -15.07
N GLY A 118 7.56 13.88 -15.91
CA GLY A 118 6.81 13.30 -17.03
C GLY A 118 5.50 12.59 -16.65
N LEU A 119 5.02 12.76 -15.43
CA LEU A 119 3.75 12.19 -14.94
C LEU A 119 2.61 13.22 -15.01
N LEU A 120 1.40 12.72 -15.21
CA LEU A 120 0.21 13.56 -15.17
C LEU A 120 -0.15 13.95 -13.73
N ASN A 121 -0.46 15.22 -13.51
CA ASN A 121 -0.72 15.81 -12.19
C ASN A 121 -2.18 15.72 -11.71
N ASN A 122 -2.96 14.82 -12.30
CA ASN A 122 -4.36 14.58 -11.97
C ASN A 122 -4.64 13.08 -11.82
N VAL A 123 -5.67 12.75 -11.05
CA VAL A 123 -5.96 11.36 -10.64
C VAL A 123 -6.16 10.43 -11.84
N LYS A 124 -6.99 10.81 -12.81
CA LYS A 124 -7.28 9.97 -14.00
C LYS A 124 -6.03 9.75 -14.84
N GLY A 125 -5.23 10.79 -15.00
CA GLY A 125 -3.95 10.73 -15.70
C GLY A 125 -2.96 9.82 -14.99
N LEU A 126 -2.79 9.98 -13.69
CA LEU A 126 -1.87 9.15 -12.91
C LEU A 126 -2.33 7.69 -12.87
N ASP A 127 -3.64 7.40 -12.78
CA ASP A 127 -4.13 6.02 -12.92
C ASP A 127 -3.73 5.39 -14.26
N LYS A 128 -3.83 6.17 -15.35
CA LYS A 128 -3.44 5.72 -16.69
C LYS A 128 -1.94 5.47 -16.75
N ASP A 129 -1.16 6.41 -16.20
CA ASP A 129 0.29 6.28 -16.11
C ASP A 129 0.66 5.02 -15.33
N LEU A 130 0.04 4.76 -14.16
CA LEU A 130 0.25 3.61 -13.28
C LEU A 130 -0.20 2.26 -13.88
N LYS A 131 -1.29 2.24 -14.65
CA LYS A 131 -1.78 1.03 -15.34
C LYS A 131 -0.90 0.62 -16.51
N GLY A 132 -0.25 1.58 -17.17
CA GLY A 132 0.73 1.31 -18.23
C GLY A 132 2.08 0.77 -17.72
N ILE A 133 2.27 0.69 -16.39
CA ILE A 133 3.56 0.40 -15.77
C ILE A 133 3.74 -1.09 -15.57
N VAL A 134 4.40 -1.72 -16.54
CA VAL A 134 5.33 -2.81 -16.19
C VAL A 134 6.76 -2.26 -16.05
N LEU A 135 7.12 -1.14 -16.70
CA LEU A 135 8.50 -0.59 -16.70
C LEU A 135 8.56 0.93 -16.96
N ASN A 136 7.65 1.75 -16.43
CA ASN A 136 7.71 3.20 -16.69
C ASN A 136 8.81 3.86 -15.82
N PRO A 137 9.92 4.37 -16.42
CA PRO A 137 10.99 5.05 -15.68
C PRO A 137 10.48 6.27 -14.91
N ARG A 138 9.36 6.87 -15.31
CA ARG A 138 8.77 8.03 -14.66
C ARG A 138 8.27 7.74 -13.24
N PHE A 139 7.76 6.53 -12.99
CA PHE A 139 7.35 6.16 -11.62
C PHE A 139 8.56 5.96 -10.72
N LYS A 140 9.67 5.43 -11.26
CA LYS A 140 10.95 5.40 -10.55
C LYS A 140 11.42 6.81 -10.18
N ASN A 141 11.36 7.76 -11.11
CA ASN A 141 11.72 9.17 -10.83
C ASN A 141 10.86 9.77 -9.70
N LEU A 142 9.55 9.47 -9.67
CA LEU A 142 8.69 9.90 -8.57
C LEU A 142 9.15 9.35 -7.22
N LEU A 143 9.47 8.06 -7.16
CA LEU A 143 9.93 7.42 -5.93
C LEU A 143 11.29 7.98 -5.49
N GLU A 144 12.21 8.21 -6.42
CA GLU A 144 13.51 8.84 -6.14
C GLU A 144 13.36 10.26 -5.58
N GLU A 145 12.47 11.07 -6.15
CA GLU A 145 12.12 12.41 -5.64
C GLU A 145 11.50 12.34 -4.23
N MET A 146 10.58 11.39 -3.98
CA MET A 146 9.96 11.20 -2.66
C MET A 146 11.00 10.81 -1.60
N ILE A 147 11.97 9.97 -1.97
CA ILE A 147 13.09 9.57 -1.10
C ILE A 147 13.99 10.79 -0.83
N ALA A 148 14.41 11.51 -1.87
CA ALA A 148 15.32 12.66 -1.76
C ALA A 148 14.72 13.77 -0.89
N LYS A 149 13.42 14.05 -1.04
CA LYS A 149 12.69 15.05 -0.26
C LYS A 149 12.21 14.55 1.11
N LYS A 150 12.47 13.28 1.45
CA LYS A 150 12.02 12.63 2.70
C LYS A 150 10.53 12.86 2.95
N CYS A 151 9.72 12.55 1.94
CA CYS A 151 8.28 12.71 2.02
C CYS A 151 7.68 12.03 3.25
N LYS A 152 7.03 12.80 4.14
CA LYS A 152 6.57 12.29 5.45
C LYS A 152 5.69 11.04 5.33
N ALA A 153 4.71 11.05 4.42
CA ALA A 153 3.83 9.89 4.20
C ALA A 153 4.60 8.67 3.64
N TYR A 154 5.57 8.89 2.75
CA TYR A 154 6.43 7.84 2.22
C TYR A 154 7.34 7.24 3.31
N VAL A 155 7.98 8.09 4.11
CA VAL A 155 8.85 7.68 5.23
C VAL A 155 8.05 6.90 6.26
N PHE A 156 6.86 7.39 6.63
CA PHE A 156 5.97 6.70 7.55
C PHE A 156 5.56 5.32 7.04
N LEU A 157 5.19 5.21 5.75
CA LEU A 157 4.89 3.89 5.16
C LEU A 157 6.11 2.97 5.15
N CYS A 158 7.32 3.48 4.87
CA CYS A 158 8.56 2.70 4.99
C CYS A 158 8.72 2.11 6.40
N GLU A 159 8.55 2.94 7.42
CA GLU A 159 8.68 2.55 8.82
C GLU A 159 7.62 1.52 9.22
N LEU A 160 6.36 1.74 8.80
CA LEU A 160 5.26 0.81 9.02
C LEU A 160 5.57 -0.58 8.43
N LEU A 161 6.02 -0.65 7.17
CA LEU A 161 6.32 -1.92 6.51
C LEU A 161 7.56 -2.63 7.05
N LYS A 162 8.55 -1.87 7.53
CA LYS A 162 9.74 -2.42 8.21
C LYS A 162 9.39 -3.02 9.58
N ASN A 163 8.45 -2.41 10.30
CA ASN A 163 7.99 -2.88 11.61
C ASN A 163 6.81 -3.86 11.52
N ARG A 164 6.56 -4.50 10.37
CA ARG A 164 5.38 -5.35 10.18
C ARG A 164 5.28 -6.55 11.13
N ASN A 165 6.40 -7.06 11.62
CA ASN A 165 6.41 -8.15 12.60
C ASN A 165 6.06 -7.68 14.02
N ASP A 166 6.07 -6.37 14.29
CA ASP A 166 5.77 -5.74 15.57
C ASP A 166 4.83 -4.54 15.40
N ILE A 167 3.88 -4.66 14.47
CA ILE A 167 2.98 -3.56 14.08
C ILE A 167 2.13 -3.07 15.25
N GLU A 168 1.74 -3.95 16.18
CA GLU A 168 0.94 -3.56 17.32
C GLU A 168 1.66 -2.58 18.23
N ASN A 169 2.97 -2.78 18.42
CA ASN A 169 3.81 -1.85 19.15
C ASN A 169 4.04 -0.55 18.35
N PHE A 170 4.30 -0.67 17.04
CA PHE A 170 4.42 0.49 16.16
C PHE A 170 3.21 1.42 16.24
N ILE A 171 1.99 0.86 16.22
CA ILE A 171 0.71 1.58 16.32
C ILE A 171 0.47 2.19 17.70
N LYS A 172 1.04 1.62 18.77
CA LYS A 172 0.92 2.20 20.11
C LYS A 172 1.78 3.44 20.29
N ILE A 173 2.93 3.49 19.60
CA ILE A 173 3.93 4.56 19.73
C ILE A 173 3.60 5.77 18.82
N HIS A 174 2.92 5.54 17.69
CA HIS A 174 2.53 6.56 16.70
C HIS A 174 1.02 6.78 16.71
#